data_AF-A0A5E4ADL5-F1
#
_entry.id   AF-A0A5E4ADL5-F1
#
_cell.length_a   1.000
_cell.length_b   1.000
_cell.length_c   1.000
_cell.angle_alpha   90.00
_cell.angle_beta   90.00
_cell.angle_gamma   90.00
#
_symmetry.space_group_name_H-M   'P 1'
#
loop_
_entity.id
_entity.type
_entity.pdbx_description
1 polymer ?
#
loop_
_entity_poly.entity_id
_entity_poly.type
_entity_poly.pdbx_seq_one_letter_code
_entity_poly.pdbx_strand_id
1 'polypeptide(L)'
;MMTELMMVIAQENLEAHIEKELEKETQKDLISPLQVWITSATSPACYNLLPILMSGEVFGMQTEISLTLFDKEQSEELLKSLVMETQDLASPVLRSVSSCTTEKYAFHQAHVVIVLDDSTEEEVYGLEECLRSKVPLCRLYGHLIEKNAHESVRVIVGGKTFVNLKTVLLMMNAPSIAHNIIAVALGVEGQAKAAVARKLKTTASCIKDVIIWGNISGNNYVDLRKTRVYKYDSAIWGPPEFSRPVLDVIFDSEWVKREFVMTIKSLTSTGKQFGRILASHSIATTLKYWYHGSPPGEIVSLGVLSEGQFGIPEGIVFSMPVKFENGTWVVLTDLPDVEISQQIMTRMTSDLIQEKLVALGDMLTFQPYHSETELSLRDRRLSLASTDDKQEEQNDHQDSIFSDQAPDDEKDAVLSDEST
;
A
#
# COMPACT_ATOMS: atom_id res chain seq x y z
N MET A 1 -44.09 -20.86 -50.32
CA MET A 1 -43.46 -22.05 -49.72
C MET A 1 -42.09 -21.76 -49.12
N MET A 2 -41.08 -21.32 -49.89
CA MET A 2 -39.71 -21.14 -49.33
C MET A 2 -39.59 -20.01 -48.28
N THR A 3 -40.43 -18.96 -48.40
CA THR A 3 -40.43 -17.78 -47.52
C THR A 3 -41.14 -18.01 -46.18
N GLU A 4 -42.27 -18.75 -46.16
CA GLU A 4 -42.95 -19.11 -44.91
C GLU A 4 -42.10 -20.06 -44.07
N LEU A 5 -41.45 -21.03 -44.71
CA LEU A 5 -40.56 -21.96 -44.01
C LEU A 5 -39.37 -21.22 -43.37
N MET A 6 -38.80 -20.22 -44.05
CA MET A 6 -37.73 -19.38 -43.50
C MET A 6 -38.19 -18.54 -42.30
N MET A 7 -39.41 -18.01 -42.33
CA MET A 7 -39.97 -17.27 -41.19
C MET A 7 -40.19 -18.16 -39.96
N VAL A 8 -40.68 -19.39 -40.17
CA VAL A 8 -40.86 -20.37 -39.08
C VAL A 8 -39.51 -20.73 -38.46
N ILE A 9 -38.49 -21.01 -39.28
CA ILE A 9 -37.13 -21.31 -38.79
C ILE A 9 -36.53 -20.12 -38.03
N ALA A 10 -36.74 -18.89 -38.50
CA ALA A 10 -36.26 -17.69 -37.81
C ALA A 10 -36.93 -17.51 -36.44
N GLN A 11 -38.23 -17.78 -36.35
CA GLN A 11 -38.99 -17.71 -35.11
C GLN A 11 -38.55 -18.81 -34.12
N GLU A 12 -38.42 -20.06 -34.58
CA GLU A 12 -37.93 -21.18 -33.76
C GLU A 12 -36.50 -20.91 -33.24
N ASN A 13 -35.62 -20.35 -34.08
CA ASN A 13 -34.26 -19.97 -33.65
C ASN A 13 -34.25 -18.86 -32.61
N LEU A 14 -35.16 -17.88 -32.73
CA LEU A 14 -35.29 -16.79 -31.76
C LEU A 14 -35.82 -17.32 -30.43
N GLU A 15 -36.84 -18.18 -30.46
CA GLU A 15 -37.39 -18.82 -29.25
C GLU A 15 -36.35 -19.69 -28.55
N ALA A 16 -35.62 -20.53 -29.29
CA ALA A 16 -34.53 -21.32 -28.73
C ALA A 16 -33.41 -20.45 -28.14
N HIS A 17 -33.11 -19.30 -28.73
CA HIS A 17 -32.13 -18.37 -28.18
C HIS A 17 -32.63 -17.72 -26.89
N ILE A 18 -33.91 -17.33 -26.82
CA ILE A 18 -34.52 -16.76 -25.63
C ILE A 18 -34.53 -17.79 -24.49
N GLU A 19 -34.96 -19.02 -24.77
CA GLU A 19 -35.00 -20.10 -23.79
C GLU A 19 -33.60 -20.42 -23.25
N LYS A 20 -32.59 -20.46 -24.12
CA LYS A 20 -31.20 -20.70 -23.74
C LYS A 20 -30.59 -19.56 -22.91
N GLU A 21 -30.95 -18.30 -23.18
CA GLU A 21 -30.55 -17.19 -22.32
C GLU A 21 -31.26 -17.23 -20.97
N LEU A 22 -32.55 -17.60 -20.94
CA LEU A 22 -33.32 -17.76 -19.70
C LEU A 22 -32.76 -18.90 -18.82
N GLU A 23 -32.40 -20.04 -19.41
CA GLU A 23 -31.74 -21.15 -18.74
C GLU A 23 -30.37 -20.76 -18.19
N LYS A 24 -29.56 -20.01 -18.97
CA LYS A 24 -28.30 -19.45 -18.48
C LYS A 24 -28.52 -18.49 -17.32
N GLU A 25 -29.54 -17.63 -17.37
CA GLU A 25 -29.89 -16.70 -16.29
C GLU A 25 -30.28 -17.46 -15.01
N THR A 26 -31.16 -18.46 -15.14
CA THR A 26 -31.57 -19.31 -14.00
C THR A 26 -30.41 -20.13 -13.43
N GLN A 27 -29.47 -20.56 -14.28
CA GLN A 27 -28.27 -21.26 -13.81
C GLN A 27 -27.25 -20.32 -13.15
N LYS A 28 -27.19 -19.03 -13.54
CA LYS A 28 -26.45 -18.00 -12.80
C LYS A 28 -27.08 -17.74 -11.43
N ASP A 29 -28.41 -17.79 -11.30
CA ASP A 29 -29.09 -17.56 -10.01
C ASP A 29 -28.86 -18.69 -8.99
N LEU A 30 -28.51 -19.90 -9.45
CA LEU A 30 -28.23 -21.05 -8.57
C LEU A 30 -26.83 -20.99 -7.92
N ILE A 31 -25.92 -20.15 -8.43
CA ILE A 31 -24.55 -20.00 -7.92
C ILE A 31 -24.28 -18.51 -7.78
N SER A 32 -24.11 -18.02 -6.55
CA SER A 32 -23.78 -16.62 -6.29
C SER A 32 -22.26 -16.48 -6.08
N PRO A 33 -21.47 -16.23 -7.14
CA PRO A 33 -20.03 -16.03 -6.99
C PRO A 33 -19.75 -14.73 -6.24
N LEU A 34 -18.63 -14.73 -5.50
CA LEU A 34 -18.15 -13.56 -4.79
C LEU A 34 -17.75 -12.49 -5.81
N GLN A 35 -18.50 -11.39 -5.84
CA GLN A 35 -18.21 -10.25 -6.73
C GLN A 35 -17.06 -9.42 -6.16
N VAL A 36 -15.90 -9.48 -6.82
CA VAL A 36 -14.68 -8.77 -6.43
C VAL A 36 -14.38 -7.68 -7.45
N TRP A 37 -14.25 -6.45 -6.97
CA TRP A 37 -13.86 -5.29 -7.78
C TRP A 37 -12.46 -4.83 -7.42
N ILE A 38 -11.64 -4.51 -8.42
CA ILE A 38 -10.31 -3.93 -8.22
C ILE A 38 -10.23 -2.64 -9.01
N THR A 39 -10.01 -1.51 -8.32
CA THR A 39 -9.79 -0.20 -8.96
C THR A 39 -8.33 -0.03 -9.36
N SER A 40 -8.04 0.88 -10.30
CA SER A 40 -6.71 1.06 -10.87
C SER A 40 -6.10 -0.30 -11.26
N ALA A 41 -6.90 -1.13 -11.93
CA ALA A 41 -6.58 -2.52 -12.22
C ALA A 41 -5.37 -2.68 -13.15
N THR A 42 -4.95 -1.65 -13.86
CA THR A 42 -3.70 -1.64 -14.65
C THR A 42 -2.46 -1.32 -13.81
N SER A 43 -2.60 -1.14 -12.50
CA SER A 43 -1.45 -0.94 -11.61
C SER A 43 -0.60 -2.21 -11.50
N PRO A 44 0.74 -2.08 -11.36
CA PRO A 44 1.63 -3.23 -11.15
C PRO A 44 1.26 -4.12 -9.95
N ALA A 45 0.60 -3.58 -8.93
CA ALA A 45 0.10 -4.37 -7.82
C ALA A 45 -1.02 -5.33 -8.28
N CYS A 46 -1.96 -4.89 -9.11
CA CYS A 46 -3.03 -5.74 -9.60
C CYS A 46 -2.49 -6.97 -10.34
N TYR A 47 -1.53 -6.80 -11.26
CA TYR A 47 -0.89 -7.91 -11.98
C TYR A 47 -0.31 -8.99 -11.06
N ASN A 48 0.26 -8.60 -9.91
CA ASN A 48 0.80 -9.55 -8.93
C ASN A 48 -0.28 -10.11 -7.99
N LEU A 49 -1.38 -9.38 -7.79
CA LEU A 49 -2.48 -9.77 -6.92
C LEU A 49 -3.38 -10.84 -7.57
N LEU A 50 -3.61 -10.74 -8.88
CA LEU A 50 -4.53 -11.62 -9.60
C LEU A 50 -4.20 -13.11 -9.43
N PRO A 51 -2.97 -13.59 -9.66
CA PRO A 51 -2.64 -15.00 -9.42
C PRO A 51 -2.87 -15.44 -7.97
N ILE A 52 -2.71 -14.55 -6.99
CA ILE A 52 -2.92 -14.85 -5.57
C ILE A 52 -4.41 -14.99 -5.25
N LEU A 53 -5.26 -14.12 -5.80
CA LEU A 53 -6.72 -14.25 -5.64
C LEU A 53 -7.23 -15.51 -6.33
N MET A 54 -6.70 -15.80 -7.52
CA MET A 54 -7.11 -16.92 -8.36
C MET A 54 -6.55 -18.28 -7.88
N SER A 55 -5.66 -18.31 -6.88
CA SER A 55 -5.18 -19.57 -6.30
C SER A 55 -6.20 -20.25 -5.39
N GLY A 56 -7.25 -19.53 -4.98
CA GLY A 56 -8.21 -19.98 -3.97
C GLY A 56 -7.70 -19.89 -2.53
N GLU A 57 -6.47 -19.44 -2.28
CA GLU A 57 -5.92 -19.32 -0.92
C GLU A 57 -6.53 -18.18 -0.10
N VAL A 58 -7.13 -17.18 -0.76
CA VAL A 58 -7.63 -15.96 -0.11
C VAL A 58 -9.07 -16.13 0.40
N PHE A 59 -9.95 -16.69 -0.44
CA PHE A 59 -11.37 -16.88 -0.11
C PHE A 59 -11.77 -18.36 0.06
N GLY A 60 -10.85 -19.29 -0.17
CA GLY A 60 -11.07 -20.73 -0.12
C GLY A 60 -11.45 -21.32 -1.48
N MET A 61 -11.07 -22.59 -1.70
CA MET A 61 -11.32 -23.33 -2.95
C MET A 61 -12.80 -23.59 -3.26
N GLN A 62 -13.70 -23.34 -2.30
CA GLN A 62 -15.15 -23.52 -2.47
C GLN A 62 -15.85 -22.22 -2.88
N THR A 63 -15.12 -21.10 -2.92
CA THR A 63 -15.67 -19.78 -3.23
C THR A 63 -15.34 -19.43 -4.67
N GLU A 64 -16.35 -19.49 -5.55
CA GLU A 64 -16.22 -18.97 -6.90
C GLU A 64 -16.15 -17.44 -6.89
N ILE A 65 -15.35 -16.86 -7.78
CA ILE A 65 -15.06 -15.43 -7.87
C ILE A 65 -15.52 -14.91 -9.24
N SER A 66 -16.31 -13.84 -9.22
CA SER A 66 -16.57 -13.00 -10.38
C SER A 66 -15.80 -11.70 -10.20
N LEU A 67 -14.80 -11.49 -11.06
CA LEU A 67 -13.87 -10.39 -10.96
C LEU A 67 -14.22 -9.28 -11.95
N THR A 68 -14.25 -8.03 -11.48
CA THR A 68 -14.34 -6.86 -12.35
C THR A 68 -13.15 -5.93 -12.15
N LEU A 69 -12.42 -5.72 -13.24
CA LEU A 69 -11.25 -4.85 -13.32
C LEU A 69 -11.70 -3.44 -13.72
N PHE A 70 -11.58 -2.49 -12.80
CA PHE A 70 -12.02 -1.11 -13.00
C PHE A 70 -10.82 -0.17 -13.18
N ASP A 71 -10.83 0.62 -14.24
CA ASP A 71 -9.81 1.64 -14.53
C ASP A 71 -10.39 2.74 -15.44
N LYS A 72 -9.60 3.77 -15.73
CA LYS A 72 -9.99 4.86 -16.62
C LYS A 72 -10.16 4.37 -18.07
N GLU A 73 -10.94 5.08 -18.86
CA GLU A 73 -11.19 4.77 -20.28
C GLU A 73 -9.90 4.66 -21.11
N GLN A 74 -8.88 5.46 -20.80
CA GLN A 74 -7.57 5.42 -21.47
C GLN A 74 -6.85 4.06 -21.31
N SER A 75 -7.20 3.29 -20.29
CA SER A 75 -6.62 1.99 -19.95
C SER A 75 -7.38 0.81 -20.58
N GLU A 76 -8.37 1.05 -21.44
CA GLU A 76 -9.28 0.01 -21.95
C GLU A 76 -8.53 -1.14 -22.68
N GLU A 77 -7.52 -0.81 -23.50
CA GLU A 77 -6.72 -1.84 -24.19
C GLU A 77 -5.92 -2.71 -23.22
N LEU A 78 -5.30 -2.09 -22.21
CA LEU A 78 -4.56 -2.81 -21.16
C LEU A 78 -5.50 -3.68 -20.31
N LEU A 79 -6.69 -3.17 -19.99
CA LEU A 79 -7.72 -3.92 -19.29
C LEU A 79 -8.16 -5.14 -20.10
N LYS A 80 -8.40 -5.00 -21.40
CA LYS A 80 -8.76 -6.13 -22.27
C LYS A 80 -7.69 -7.22 -22.26
N SER A 81 -6.42 -6.83 -22.36
CA SER A 81 -5.30 -7.76 -22.25
C SER A 81 -5.27 -8.45 -20.89
N LEU A 82 -5.44 -7.70 -19.80
CA LEU A 82 -5.45 -8.25 -18.45
C LEU A 82 -6.62 -9.21 -18.19
N VAL A 83 -7.80 -8.91 -18.76
CA VAL A 83 -8.96 -9.82 -18.75
C VAL A 83 -8.61 -11.14 -19.44
N MET A 84 -8.01 -11.10 -20.63
CA MET A 84 -7.59 -12.30 -21.36
C MET A 84 -6.55 -13.10 -20.57
N GLU A 85 -5.49 -12.45 -20.06
CA GLU A 85 -4.47 -13.12 -19.25
C GLU A 85 -5.07 -13.76 -17.98
N THR A 86 -6.05 -13.10 -17.35
CA THR A 86 -6.73 -13.64 -16.16
C THR A 86 -7.59 -14.85 -16.51
N GLN A 87 -8.24 -14.87 -17.68
CA GLN A 87 -8.98 -16.04 -18.18
C GLN A 87 -8.03 -17.21 -18.47
N ASP A 88 -6.87 -16.93 -19.06
CA ASP A 88 -5.85 -17.91 -19.42
C ASP A 88 -5.19 -18.58 -18.21
N LEU A 89 -5.34 -18.01 -17.00
CA LEU A 89 -4.97 -18.70 -15.76
C LEU A 89 -5.74 -20.01 -15.55
N ALA A 90 -6.88 -20.20 -16.23
CA ALA A 90 -7.73 -21.39 -16.14
C ALA A 90 -8.01 -21.81 -14.69
N SER A 91 -8.20 -20.80 -13.82
CA SER A 91 -8.36 -21.02 -12.38
C SER A 91 -9.71 -21.67 -12.07
N PRO A 92 -9.74 -22.70 -11.20
CA PRO A 92 -10.99 -23.37 -10.82
C PRO A 92 -11.91 -22.48 -9.98
N VAL A 93 -11.39 -21.42 -9.35
CA VAL A 93 -12.21 -20.48 -8.57
C VAL A 93 -12.68 -19.30 -9.41
N LEU A 94 -12.15 -19.10 -10.62
CA LEU A 94 -12.56 -18.00 -11.48
C LEU A 94 -13.81 -18.37 -12.27
N ARG A 95 -14.95 -17.77 -11.91
CA ARG A 95 -16.21 -17.94 -12.64
C ARG A 95 -16.29 -17.05 -13.87
N SER A 96 -15.90 -15.79 -13.71
CA SER A 96 -15.92 -14.79 -14.79
C SER A 96 -14.97 -13.65 -14.46
N VAL A 97 -14.41 -13.03 -15.49
CA VAL A 97 -13.68 -11.77 -15.38
C VAL A 97 -14.17 -10.80 -16.45
N SER A 98 -14.38 -9.55 -16.05
CA SER A 98 -14.80 -8.45 -16.91
C SER A 98 -13.98 -7.19 -16.60
N SER A 99 -14.02 -6.23 -17.52
CA SER A 99 -13.48 -4.88 -17.29
C SER A 99 -14.60 -3.84 -17.31
N CYS A 100 -14.38 -2.74 -16.60
CA CYS A 100 -15.31 -1.62 -16.55
C CYS A 100 -14.52 -0.29 -16.57
N THR A 101 -14.89 0.60 -17.47
CA THR A 101 -14.32 1.96 -17.57
C THR A 101 -15.34 3.06 -17.29
N THR A 102 -16.61 2.68 -17.08
CA THR A 102 -17.72 3.61 -16.91
C THR A 102 -18.12 3.69 -15.44
N GLU A 103 -17.88 4.84 -14.81
CA GLU A 103 -18.14 5.10 -13.40
C GLU A 103 -19.57 4.76 -12.96
N LYS A 104 -20.58 5.02 -13.81
CA LYS A 104 -22.00 4.76 -13.52
C LYS A 104 -22.27 3.30 -13.14
N TYR A 105 -21.52 2.35 -13.69
CA TYR A 105 -21.70 0.92 -13.47
C TYR A 105 -20.70 0.33 -12.46
N ALA A 106 -19.83 1.16 -11.89
CA ALA A 106 -18.81 0.70 -10.95
C ALA A 106 -19.44 0.14 -9.67
N PHE A 107 -18.81 -0.92 -9.14
CA PHE A 107 -19.12 -1.56 -7.86
C PHE A 107 -20.52 -2.19 -7.77
N HIS A 108 -21.18 -2.45 -8.90
CA HIS A 108 -22.49 -3.10 -8.89
C HIS A 108 -22.41 -4.48 -8.22
N GLN A 109 -23.24 -4.68 -7.18
CA GLN A 109 -23.31 -5.90 -6.36
C GLN A 109 -21.95 -6.35 -5.79
N ALA A 110 -21.01 -5.43 -5.63
CA ALA A 110 -19.69 -5.76 -5.11
C ALA A 110 -19.79 -6.32 -3.69
N HIS A 111 -19.14 -7.46 -3.45
CA HIS A 111 -18.96 -8.04 -2.12
C HIS A 111 -17.59 -7.66 -1.55
N VAL A 112 -16.60 -7.47 -2.41
CA VAL A 112 -15.25 -6.98 -2.07
C VAL A 112 -14.85 -5.88 -3.04
N VAL A 113 -14.31 -4.78 -2.53
CA VAL A 113 -13.70 -3.72 -3.33
C VAL A 113 -12.26 -3.50 -2.87
N ILE A 114 -11.31 -3.66 -3.79
CA ILE A 114 -9.88 -3.46 -3.56
C ILE A 114 -9.47 -2.15 -4.21
N VAL A 115 -9.12 -1.16 -3.39
CA VAL A 115 -8.75 0.18 -3.83
C VAL A 115 -7.23 0.29 -3.97
N LEU A 116 -6.73 0.41 -5.21
CA LEU A 116 -5.30 0.49 -5.53
C LEU A 116 -4.85 1.84 -6.08
N ASP A 117 -5.72 2.86 -6.08
CA ASP A 117 -5.45 4.13 -6.74
C ASP A 117 -4.34 4.90 -6.02
N ASP A 118 -3.15 4.89 -6.62
CA ASP A 118 -2.00 5.69 -6.25
C ASP A 118 -1.69 6.69 -7.37
N SER A 119 -0.98 7.76 -7.04
CA SER A 119 -0.51 8.71 -8.05
C SER A 119 0.52 8.05 -8.96
N THR A 120 0.38 8.24 -10.27
CA THR A 120 1.34 7.73 -11.25
C THR A 120 2.66 8.52 -11.12
N GLU A 121 3.78 7.91 -11.50
CA GLU A 121 5.09 8.61 -11.42
C GLU A 121 5.20 9.77 -12.44
N GLU A 122 4.31 9.79 -13.44
CA GLU A 122 4.21 10.83 -14.48
C GLU A 122 3.48 12.10 -14.00
N GLU A 123 2.76 12.00 -12.88
CA GLU A 123 2.07 13.12 -12.26
C GLU A 123 3.09 14.00 -11.49
N VAL A 124 3.59 15.06 -12.14
CA VAL A 124 4.43 16.10 -11.52
C VAL A 124 3.57 16.99 -10.60
N TYR A 125 3.02 16.40 -9.55
CA TYR A 125 2.25 17.12 -8.54
C TYR A 125 3.13 17.53 -7.37
N GLY A 126 2.87 18.72 -6.82
CA GLY A 126 3.24 19.01 -5.44
C GLY A 126 2.53 18.06 -4.47
N LEU A 127 3.08 17.87 -3.27
CA LEU A 127 2.53 16.94 -2.28
C LEU A 127 1.06 17.25 -1.93
N GLU A 128 0.70 18.53 -1.80
CA GLU A 128 -0.67 19.00 -1.54
C GLU A 128 -1.61 18.79 -2.73
N GLU A 129 -1.11 18.92 -3.96
CA GLU A 129 -1.92 18.71 -5.16
C GLU A 129 -2.23 17.22 -5.34
N CYS A 130 -1.22 16.37 -5.08
CA CYS A 130 -1.36 14.92 -5.02
C CYS A 130 -2.36 14.48 -3.93
N LEU A 131 -2.36 15.16 -2.77
CA LEU A 131 -3.33 14.94 -1.71
C LEU A 131 -4.74 15.35 -2.15
N ARG A 132 -4.89 16.58 -2.66
CA ARG A 132 -6.20 17.12 -3.08
C ARG A 132 -6.81 16.34 -4.23
N SER A 133 -5.99 15.77 -5.12
CA SER A 133 -6.49 14.95 -6.24
C SER A 133 -7.19 13.67 -5.76
N LYS A 134 -6.94 13.21 -4.52
CA LYS A 134 -7.65 12.06 -3.94
C LYS A 134 -9.07 12.38 -3.50
N VAL A 135 -9.39 13.65 -3.23
CA VAL A 135 -10.69 14.04 -2.68
C VAL A 135 -11.85 13.78 -3.65
N PRO A 136 -11.80 14.22 -4.93
CA PRO A 136 -12.87 13.90 -5.89
C PRO A 136 -13.02 12.40 -6.12
N LEU A 137 -11.89 11.68 -6.18
CA LEU A 137 -11.86 10.23 -6.40
C LEU A 137 -12.55 9.48 -5.25
N CYS A 138 -12.13 9.70 -4.01
CA CYS A 138 -12.71 9.04 -2.84
C CYS A 138 -14.18 9.45 -2.62
N ARG A 139 -14.56 10.69 -2.96
CA ARG A 139 -15.97 11.12 -2.94
C ARG A 139 -16.81 10.31 -3.93
N LEU A 140 -16.34 10.20 -5.17
CA LEU A 140 -17.01 9.45 -6.22
C LEU A 140 -17.13 7.96 -5.84
N TYR A 141 -16.01 7.33 -5.47
CA TYR A 141 -15.99 5.91 -5.11
C TYR A 141 -16.84 5.62 -3.89
N GLY A 142 -16.73 6.43 -2.83
CA GLY A 142 -17.57 6.26 -1.64
C GLY A 142 -19.06 6.29 -1.99
N HIS A 143 -19.49 7.30 -2.77
CA HIS A 143 -20.87 7.39 -3.23
C HIS A 143 -21.32 6.19 -4.08
N LEU A 144 -20.47 5.73 -5.00
CA LEU A 144 -20.81 4.60 -5.87
C LEU A 144 -20.84 3.28 -5.10
N ILE A 145 -19.92 3.04 -4.18
CA ILE A 145 -19.90 1.84 -3.33
C ILE A 145 -21.16 1.83 -2.45
N GLU A 146 -21.44 2.92 -1.73
CA GLU A 146 -22.64 3.05 -0.88
C GLU A 146 -23.94 2.77 -1.65
N LYS A 147 -24.00 3.19 -2.92
CA LYS A 147 -25.20 3.07 -3.76
C LYS A 147 -25.34 1.72 -4.45
N ASN A 148 -24.24 1.16 -4.97
CA ASN A 148 -24.27 0.07 -5.93
C ASN A 148 -23.81 -1.27 -5.34
N ALA A 149 -23.00 -1.25 -4.28
CA ALA A 149 -22.42 -2.46 -3.71
C ALA A 149 -23.41 -3.21 -2.81
N HIS A 150 -23.04 -4.44 -2.43
CA HIS A 150 -23.79 -5.20 -1.44
C HIS A 150 -23.72 -4.52 -0.05
N GLU A 151 -24.77 -4.63 0.76
CA GLU A 151 -24.86 -3.98 2.08
C GLU A 151 -23.71 -4.37 3.04
N SER A 152 -23.17 -5.59 2.86
CA SER A 152 -22.05 -6.12 3.64
C SER A 152 -20.69 -6.04 2.91
N VAL A 153 -20.56 -5.16 1.92
CA VAL A 153 -19.34 -5.04 1.12
C VAL A 153 -18.12 -4.78 2.02
N ARG A 154 -17.02 -5.47 1.73
CA ARG A 154 -15.72 -5.24 2.37
C ARG A 154 -14.85 -4.41 1.45
N VAL A 155 -14.44 -3.24 1.91
CA VAL A 155 -13.56 -2.34 1.18
C VAL A 155 -12.18 -2.36 1.80
N ILE A 156 -11.17 -2.70 1.00
CA ILE A 156 -9.77 -2.74 1.43
C ILE A 156 -8.97 -1.72 0.63
N VAL A 157 -8.33 -0.79 1.34
CA VAL A 157 -7.54 0.28 0.75
C VAL A 157 -6.07 -0.06 0.87
N GLY A 158 -5.42 -0.26 -0.27
CA GLY A 158 -3.99 -0.50 -0.37
C GLY A 158 -3.27 0.59 -1.17
N GLY A 159 -1.99 0.34 -1.40
CA GLY A 159 -1.13 1.21 -2.20
C GLY A 159 0.00 1.88 -1.42
N LYS A 160 0.76 2.71 -2.13
CA LYS A 160 1.95 3.42 -1.64
C LYS A 160 1.63 4.78 -1.00
N THR A 161 0.56 5.45 -1.42
CA THR A 161 0.33 6.87 -1.09
C THR A 161 -1.01 7.10 -0.40
N PHE A 162 -0.98 7.93 0.65
CA PHE A 162 -2.16 8.46 1.35
C PHE A 162 -3.19 7.39 1.74
N VAL A 163 -2.73 6.22 2.18
CA VAL A 163 -3.60 5.05 2.43
C VAL A 163 -4.63 5.37 3.52
N ASN A 164 -4.19 5.98 4.63
CA ASN A 164 -5.07 6.40 5.71
C ASN A 164 -6.09 7.47 5.25
N LEU A 165 -5.63 8.49 4.51
CA LEU A 165 -6.50 9.55 4.01
C LEU A 165 -7.56 9.04 3.03
N LYS A 166 -7.17 8.21 2.04
CA LYS A 166 -8.12 7.58 1.11
C LYS A 166 -9.19 6.81 1.88
N THR A 167 -8.78 6.07 2.91
CA THR A 167 -9.69 5.28 3.75
C THR A 167 -10.69 6.15 4.49
N VAL A 168 -10.25 7.22 5.17
CA VAL A 168 -11.17 8.09 5.92
C VAL A 168 -12.10 8.86 4.97
N LEU A 169 -11.61 9.28 3.80
CA LEU A 169 -12.45 9.95 2.80
C LEU A 169 -13.51 9.01 2.23
N LEU A 170 -13.20 7.73 1.99
CA LEU A 170 -14.19 6.74 1.59
C LEU A 170 -15.25 6.56 2.68
N MET A 171 -14.85 6.39 3.96
CA MET A 171 -15.78 6.27 5.08
C MET A 171 -16.71 7.48 5.21
N MET A 172 -16.20 8.70 4.99
CA MET A 172 -17.02 9.91 5.03
C MET A 172 -18.07 9.98 3.92
N ASN A 173 -17.84 9.31 2.78
CA ASN A 173 -18.75 9.31 1.64
C ASN A 173 -19.57 8.01 1.52
N ALA A 174 -19.28 7.00 2.35
CA ALA A 174 -19.98 5.73 2.46
C ALA A 174 -20.24 5.37 3.94
N PRO A 175 -21.08 6.16 4.64
CA PRO A 175 -21.21 6.05 6.10
C PRO A 175 -21.89 4.75 6.55
N SER A 176 -22.80 4.16 5.76
CA SER A 176 -23.49 2.93 6.19
C SER A 176 -22.55 1.73 6.32
N ILE A 177 -21.49 1.71 5.49
CA ILE A 177 -20.50 0.63 5.44
C ILE A 177 -19.14 1.03 6.03
N ALA A 178 -19.02 2.19 6.70
CA ALA A 178 -17.74 2.72 7.17
C ALA A 178 -16.94 1.71 8.03
N HIS A 179 -17.63 0.89 8.82
CA HIS A 179 -17.04 -0.18 9.65
C HIS A 179 -16.39 -1.32 8.83
N ASN A 180 -16.77 -1.48 7.56
CA ASN A 180 -16.22 -2.46 6.62
C ASN A 180 -15.22 -1.84 5.63
N ILE A 181 -14.67 -0.66 5.93
CA ILE A 181 -13.58 -0.05 5.16
C ILE A 181 -12.31 -0.10 6.00
N ILE A 182 -11.24 -0.71 5.49
CA ILE A 182 -9.97 -0.86 6.23
C ILE A 182 -8.77 -0.45 5.36
N ALA A 183 -7.69 -0.06 6.02
CA ALA A 183 -6.43 0.31 5.39
C ALA A 183 -5.34 -0.75 5.66
N VAL A 184 -4.60 -1.14 4.62
CA VAL A 184 -3.62 -2.24 4.70
C VAL A 184 -2.27 -1.78 5.25
N ALA A 185 -1.95 -2.18 6.47
CA ALA A 185 -0.65 -1.89 7.10
C ALA A 185 0.38 -3.03 7.00
N LEU A 186 -0.06 -4.23 6.57
CA LEU A 186 0.74 -5.47 6.64
C LEU A 186 2.05 -5.41 5.84
N GLY A 187 2.14 -4.58 4.79
CA GLY A 187 3.39 -4.45 4.05
C GLY A 187 4.49 -3.78 4.87
N VAL A 188 4.15 -2.79 5.71
CA VAL A 188 5.11 -2.09 6.58
C VAL A 188 5.56 -3.03 7.69
N GLU A 189 4.62 -3.81 8.22
CA GLU A 189 4.88 -4.92 9.14
C GLU A 189 5.85 -5.93 8.54
N GLY A 190 5.65 -6.33 7.27
CA GLY A 190 6.54 -7.24 6.55
C GLY A 190 7.96 -6.68 6.39
N GLN A 191 8.10 -5.39 6.07
CA GLN A 191 9.40 -4.73 5.98
C GLN A 191 10.12 -4.71 7.34
N ALA A 192 9.40 -4.42 8.43
CA ALA A 192 9.91 -4.47 9.78
C ALA A 192 10.35 -5.88 10.20
N LYS A 193 9.50 -6.89 9.96
CA LYS A 193 9.81 -8.31 10.18
C LYS A 193 11.08 -8.71 9.42
N ALA A 194 11.21 -8.33 8.16
CA ALA A 194 12.39 -8.61 7.34
C ALA A 194 13.66 -7.91 7.86
N ALA A 195 13.57 -6.66 8.31
CA ALA A 195 14.71 -5.94 8.89
C ALA A 195 15.21 -6.58 10.19
N VAL A 196 14.30 -6.94 11.09
CA VAL A 196 14.62 -7.69 12.32
C VAL A 196 15.22 -9.05 12.00
N ALA A 197 14.62 -9.79 11.07
CA ALA A 197 15.11 -11.11 10.68
C ALA A 197 16.53 -11.06 10.09
N ARG A 198 16.85 -10.04 9.29
CA ARG A 198 18.23 -9.81 8.80
C ARG A 198 19.22 -9.55 9.94
N LYS A 199 18.85 -8.72 10.92
CA LYS A 199 19.71 -8.47 12.11
C LYS A 199 19.97 -9.75 12.90
N LEU A 200 18.95 -10.58 13.05
CA LEU A 200 19.02 -11.86 13.77
C LEU A 200 19.55 -13.02 12.92
N LYS A 201 19.75 -12.84 11.61
CA LYS A 201 20.11 -13.91 10.66
C LYS A 201 19.13 -15.09 10.68
N THR A 202 17.83 -14.80 10.81
CA THR A 202 16.75 -15.79 10.77
C THR A 202 15.80 -15.52 9.60
N THR A 203 14.77 -16.36 9.45
CA THR A 203 13.72 -16.18 8.44
C THR A 203 12.67 -15.16 8.92
N ALA A 204 12.18 -14.31 8.01
CA ALA A 204 11.19 -13.29 8.35
C ALA A 204 9.87 -13.87 8.85
N SER A 205 9.49 -15.07 8.40
CA SER A 205 8.31 -15.79 8.86
C SER A 205 8.38 -16.19 10.33
N CYS A 206 9.58 -16.23 10.93
CA CYS A 206 9.77 -16.50 12.35
C CYS A 206 9.60 -15.27 13.23
N ILE A 207 9.49 -14.06 12.66
CA ILE A 207 9.23 -12.82 13.40
C ILE A 207 7.74 -12.55 13.39
N LYS A 208 7.13 -12.51 14.58
CA LYS A 208 5.69 -12.34 14.80
C LYS A 208 5.42 -11.15 15.71
N ASP A 209 4.17 -10.68 15.71
CA ASP A 209 3.66 -9.68 16.66
C ASP A 209 4.37 -8.31 16.60
N VAL A 210 4.79 -7.92 15.39
CA VAL A 210 5.27 -6.55 15.12
C VAL A 210 4.06 -5.64 14.98
N ILE A 211 4.04 -4.53 15.72
CA ILE A 211 2.93 -3.58 15.68
C ILE A 211 3.36 -2.31 14.94
N ILE A 212 2.57 -1.91 13.96
CA ILE A 212 2.72 -0.65 13.22
C ILE A 212 1.67 0.33 13.71
N TRP A 213 2.11 1.41 14.34
CA TRP A 213 1.26 2.52 14.79
C TRP A 213 1.33 3.70 13.81
N GLY A 214 0.21 4.37 13.54
CA GLY A 214 0.21 5.68 12.87
C GLY A 214 -0.11 5.66 11.38
N ASN A 215 0.54 6.58 10.66
CA ASN A 215 0.34 6.79 9.23
C ASN A 215 1.09 5.71 8.43
N ILE A 216 0.34 4.84 7.74
CA ILE A 216 0.88 3.67 7.01
C ILE A 216 1.82 4.12 5.89
N SER A 217 1.43 5.17 5.17
CA SER A 217 2.20 5.75 4.06
C SER A 217 3.13 6.89 4.47
N GLY A 218 3.29 7.16 5.77
CA GLY A 218 4.00 8.33 6.27
C GLY A 218 4.72 8.07 7.59
N ASN A 219 4.53 8.99 8.55
CA ASN A 219 5.09 8.89 9.89
C ASN A 219 4.40 7.78 10.71
N ASN A 220 4.94 6.57 10.62
CA ASN A 220 4.59 5.45 11.50
C ASN A 220 5.63 5.22 12.62
N TYR A 221 5.22 4.45 13.62
CA TYR A 221 6.06 3.94 14.69
C TYR A 221 5.99 2.41 14.69
N VAL A 222 7.15 1.77 14.52
CA VAL A 222 7.28 0.32 14.59
C VAL A 222 7.61 -0.08 16.02
N ASP A 223 6.65 -0.73 16.68
CA ASP A 223 6.77 -1.17 18.05
C ASP A 223 7.21 -2.62 18.11
N LEU A 224 8.38 -2.85 18.73
CA LEU A 224 8.97 -4.17 18.90
C LEU A 224 8.71 -4.80 20.28
N ARG A 225 7.98 -4.11 21.17
CA ARG A 225 7.76 -4.58 22.56
C ARG A 225 6.98 -5.88 22.63
N LYS A 226 6.08 -6.12 21.68
CA LYS A 226 5.33 -7.37 21.56
C LYS A 226 5.94 -8.36 20.58
N THR A 227 6.94 -7.94 19.80
CA THR A 227 7.54 -8.77 18.76
C THR A 227 8.26 -9.97 19.35
N ARG A 228 7.97 -11.14 18.77
CA ARG A 228 8.56 -12.41 19.16
C ARG A 228 9.32 -13.05 18.01
N VAL A 229 10.42 -13.73 18.33
CA VAL A 229 11.14 -14.61 17.39
C VAL A 229 10.89 -16.07 17.77
N TYR A 230 10.40 -16.84 16.80
CA TYR A 230 10.21 -18.28 16.88
C TYR A 230 11.37 -19.01 16.22
N LYS A 231 11.61 -20.28 16.57
CA LYS A 231 12.63 -21.14 15.91
C LYS A 231 13.99 -20.46 15.74
N TYR A 232 14.39 -19.66 16.72
CA TYR A 232 15.66 -18.93 16.68
C TYR A 232 16.81 -19.86 17.02
N ASP A 233 17.80 -19.95 16.12
CA ASP A 233 19.03 -20.69 16.33
C ASP A 233 19.90 -19.98 17.40
N SER A 234 19.85 -20.48 18.64
CA SER A 234 20.59 -19.94 19.78
C SER A 234 20.77 -21.02 20.84
N ALA A 235 21.68 -20.83 21.81
CA ALA A 235 21.89 -21.80 22.90
C ALA A 235 20.61 -22.17 23.69
N ILE A 236 19.56 -21.35 23.62
CA ILE A 236 18.25 -21.61 24.20
C ILE A 236 17.31 -22.07 23.08
N TRP A 237 16.95 -23.35 23.10
CA TRP A 237 16.06 -23.99 22.14
C TRP A 237 14.79 -24.49 22.83
N GLY A 238 13.69 -24.60 22.07
CA GLY A 238 12.44 -25.14 22.56
C GLY A 238 11.61 -25.79 21.44
N PRO A 239 10.40 -26.27 21.76
CA PRO A 239 9.46 -26.82 20.77
C PRO A 239 9.10 -25.77 19.69
N PRO A 240 8.43 -26.17 18.59
CA PRO A 240 8.07 -25.25 17.50
C PRO A 240 7.33 -23.97 17.93
N GLU A 241 6.54 -24.05 18.99
CA GLU A 241 5.77 -22.93 19.59
C GLU A 241 6.61 -22.05 20.53
N PHE A 242 7.83 -22.49 20.88
CA PHE A 242 8.73 -21.71 21.71
C PHE A 242 9.17 -20.44 20.99
N SER A 243 9.07 -19.32 21.70
CA SER A 243 9.44 -18.01 21.21
C SER A 243 10.06 -17.16 22.30
N ARG A 244 10.85 -16.18 21.87
CA ARG A 244 11.51 -15.21 22.75
C ARG A 244 11.16 -13.79 22.30
N PRO A 245 11.01 -12.83 23.23
CA PRO A 245 10.90 -11.43 22.87
C PRO A 245 12.11 -10.98 22.06
N VAL A 246 11.89 -10.27 20.95
CA VAL A 246 13.00 -9.83 20.07
C VAL A 246 13.95 -8.89 20.79
N LEU A 247 13.43 -8.05 21.70
CA LEU A 247 14.23 -7.11 22.48
C LEU A 247 15.16 -7.79 23.50
N ASP A 248 14.88 -9.04 23.90
CA ASP A 248 15.76 -9.84 24.76
C ASP A 248 16.87 -10.56 23.98
N VAL A 249 16.75 -10.58 22.65
CA VAL A 249 17.69 -11.25 21.74
C VAL A 249 18.58 -10.23 21.04
N ILE A 250 18.06 -9.04 20.73
CA ILE A 250 18.83 -7.94 20.15
C ILE A 250 19.40 -7.09 21.28
N PHE A 251 20.65 -7.39 21.67
CA PHE A 251 21.37 -6.62 22.69
C PHE A 251 21.87 -5.25 22.21
N ASP A 252 21.83 -5.02 20.89
CA ASP A 252 22.30 -3.80 20.25
C ASP A 252 21.24 -2.69 20.31
N SER A 253 21.22 -1.97 21.43
CA SER A 253 20.26 -0.89 21.67
C SER A 253 20.39 0.28 20.70
N GLU A 254 21.58 0.51 20.14
CA GLU A 254 21.84 1.57 19.17
C GLU A 254 21.21 1.23 17.83
N TRP A 255 21.37 -0.02 17.39
CA TRP A 255 20.68 -0.53 16.22
C TRP A 255 19.16 -0.40 16.34
N VAL A 256 18.57 -0.79 17.47
CA VAL A 256 17.11 -0.72 17.68
C VAL A 256 16.62 0.73 17.63
N LYS A 257 17.30 1.65 18.31
CA LYS A 257 16.84 3.04 18.47
C LYS A 257 17.16 3.93 17.27
N ARG A 258 18.20 3.63 16.50
CA ARG A 258 18.70 4.49 15.42
C ARG A 258 18.68 3.78 14.06
N GLU A 259 19.49 2.76 13.86
CA GLU A 259 19.66 2.13 12.54
C GLU A 259 18.35 1.51 12.01
N PHE A 260 17.64 0.77 12.85
CA PHE A 260 16.36 0.16 12.52
C PHE A 260 15.32 1.23 12.14
N VAL A 261 15.18 2.26 12.98
CA VAL A 261 14.24 3.37 12.75
C VAL A 261 14.55 4.09 11.44
N MET A 262 15.82 4.37 11.15
CA MET A 262 16.24 5.00 9.89
C MET A 262 15.96 4.10 8.68
N THR A 263 16.21 2.80 8.81
CA THR A 263 15.95 1.81 7.75
C THR A 263 14.46 1.77 7.41
N ILE A 264 13.59 1.66 8.42
CA ILE A 264 12.14 1.65 8.18
C ILE A 264 11.69 2.98 7.58
N LYS A 265 12.14 4.12 8.13
CA LYS A 265 11.76 5.44 7.62
C LYS A 265 12.13 5.61 6.15
N SER A 266 13.31 5.15 5.73
CA SER A 266 13.73 5.20 4.33
C SER A 266 12.86 4.32 3.42
N LEU A 267 12.46 3.14 3.89
CA LEU A 267 11.61 2.24 3.15
C LEU A 267 10.19 2.79 2.97
N THR A 268 9.62 3.38 4.02
CA THR A 268 8.27 3.93 3.98
C THR A 268 8.22 5.27 3.24
N SER A 269 9.22 6.14 3.41
CA SER A 269 9.27 7.44 2.73
C SER A 269 9.45 7.31 1.22
N THR A 270 10.18 6.27 0.76
CA THR A 270 10.37 6.08 -0.68
C THR A 270 9.15 5.48 -1.36
N GLY A 271 8.33 4.71 -0.65
CA GLY A 271 7.14 4.03 -1.20
C GLY A 271 7.42 3.01 -2.32
N LYS A 272 8.65 2.97 -2.87
CA LYS A 272 9.04 2.18 -4.06
C LYS A 272 8.78 0.69 -3.88
N GLN A 273 8.97 0.18 -2.67
CA GLN A 273 8.76 -1.23 -2.38
C GLN A 273 7.28 -1.59 -2.17
N PHE A 274 6.40 -0.60 -2.07
CA PHE A 274 4.99 -0.74 -1.71
C PHE A 274 4.01 -0.63 -2.89
N GLY A 275 4.47 -0.77 -4.13
CA GLY A 275 3.62 -0.62 -5.33
C GLY A 275 3.45 -1.88 -6.18
N ARG A 276 4.00 -3.03 -5.77
CA ARG A 276 4.09 -4.26 -6.61
C ARG A 276 3.78 -5.51 -5.79
N ILE A 277 4.72 -6.45 -5.71
CA ILE A 277 4.60 -7.74 -5.00
C ILE A 277 4.19 -7.55 -3.54
N LEU A 278 4.83 -6.62 -2.81
CA LEU A 278 4.56 -6.41 -1.39
C LEU A 278 3.13 -5.94 -1.13
N ALA A 279 2.63 -4.98 -1.92
CA ALA A 279 1.25 -4.50 -1.79
C ALA A 279 0.26 -5.63 -2.07
N SER A 280 0.48 -6.38 -3.16
CA SER A 280 -0.35 -7.50 -3.59
C SER A 280 -0.45 -8.58 -2.52
N HIS A 281 0.69 -9.02 -2.01
CA HIS A 281 0.76 -10.00 -0.92
C HIS A 281 0.09 -9.48 0.35
N SER A 282 0.29 -8.21 0.69
CA SER A 282 -0.29 -7.59 1.90
C SER A 282 -1.82 -7.52 1.82
N ILE A 283 -2.36 -7.13 0.67
CA ILE A 283 -3.80 -7.08 0.40
C ILE A 283 -4.40 -8.48 0.45
N ALA A 284 -3.82 -9.43 -0.29
CA ALA A 284 -4.29 -10.81 -0.31
C ALA A 284 -4.27 -11.46 1.08
N THR A 285 -3.20 -11.24 1.85
CA THR A 285 -3.09 -11.78 3.21
C THR A 285 -4.08 -11.11 4.16
N THR A 286 -4.30 -9.80 4.04
CA THR A 286 -5.30 -9.09 4.86
C THR A 286 -6.71 -9.59 4.55
N LEU A 287 -7.05 -9.79 3.27
CA LEU A 287 -8.32 -10.40 2.86
C LEU A 287 -8.46 -11.82 3.39
N LYS A 288 -7.40 -12.63 3.28
CA LYS A 288 -7.36 -13.99 3.83
C LYS A 288 -7.64 -13.99 5.34
N TYR A 289 -6.99 -13.11 6.10
CA TYR A 289 -7.26 -12.97 7.53
C TYR A 289 -8.69 -12.50 7.79
N TRP A 290 -9.21 -11.59 6.98
CA TRP A 290 -10.58 -11.11 7.15
C TRP A 290 -11.62 -12.21 6.88
N TYR A 291 -11.36 -13.15 5.98
CA TYR A 291 -12.29 -14.26 5.70
C TYR A 291 -12.09 -15.48 6.60
N HIS A 292 -10.85 -15.78 6.97
CA HIS A 292 -10.51 -17.04 7.64
C HIS A 292 -9.97 -16.86 9.08
N GLY A 293 -9.80 -15.62 9.53
CA GLY A 293 -9.14 -15.28 10.78
C GLY A 293 -7.61 -15.15 10.63
N SER A 294 -7.00 -14.34 11.49
CA SER A 294 -5.55 -14.31 11.63
C SER A 294 -5.09 -15.54 12.43
N PRO A 295 -3.80 -15.94 12.33
CA PRO A 295 -3.30 -17.07 13.09
C PRO A 295 -3.58 -16.90 14.60
N PRO A 296 -3.98 -17.97 15.33
CA PRO A 296 -4.36 -17.85 16.73
C PRO A 296 -3.26 -17.22 17.59
N GLY A 297 -3.62 -16.15 18.31
CA GLY A 297 -2.71 -15.43 19.20
C GLY A 297 -1.74 -14.48 18.51
N GLU A 298 -1.71 -14.40 17.17
CA GLU A 298 -0.87 -13.44 16.46
C GLU A 298 -1.54 -12.06 16.38
N ILE A 299 -0.73 -11.02 16.59
CA ILE A 299 -1.12 -9.62 16.40
C ILE A 299 -0.83 -9.21 14.96
N VAL A 300 -1.79 -8.51 14.34
CA VAL A 300 -1.68 -7.95 12.99
C VAL A 300 -1.90 -6.45 13.05
N SER A 301 -1.19 -5.68 12.22
CA SER A 301 -1.42 -4.23 12.12
C SER A 301 -2.48 -3.92 11.07
N LEU A 302 -3.44 -3.06 11.41
CA LEU A 302 -4.51 -2.64 10.49
C LEU A 302 -4.89 -1.16 10.67
N GLY A 303 -5.07 -0.45 9.55
CA GLY A 303 -5.62 0.89 9.54
C GLY A 303 -7.12 0.88 9.72
N VAL A 304 -7.59 1.42 10.83
CA VAL A 304 -9.02 1.48 11.19
C VAL A 304 -9.38 2.88 11.66
N LEU A 305 -10.68 3.21 11.65
CA LEU A 305 -11.15 4.48 12.19
C LEU A 305 -10.93 4.51 13.71
N SER A 306 -10.25 5.56 14.19
CA SER A 306 -10.06 5.78 15.62
C SER A 306 -11.34 6.27 16.28
N GLU A 307 -11.70 5.63 17.38
CA GLU A 307 -12.78 5.96 18.31
C GLU A 307 -12.24 6.37 19.69
N GLY A 308 -10.98 6.83 19.76
CA GLY A 308 -10.35 7.26 21.01
C GLY A 308 -9.49 6.19 21.68
N GLN A 309 -9.33 5.01 21.08
CA GLN A 309 -8.51 3.93 21.63
C GLN A 309 -7.07 4.41 21.86
N PHE A 310 -6.44 4.01 22.96
CA PHE A 310 -5.08 4.42 23.34
C PHE A 310 -4.85 5.94 23.44
N GLY A 311 -5.92 6.75 23.53
CA GLY A 311 -5.82 8.21 23.50
C GLY A 311 -5.53 8.78 22.10
N ILE A 312 -5.72 7.98 21.05
CA ILE A 312 -5.59 8.42 19.66
C ILE A 312 -6.79 9.34 19.34
N PRO A 313 -6.59 10.50 18.67
CA PRO A 313 -7.68 11.37 18.28
C PRO A 313 -8.76 10.64 17.47
N GLU A 314 -10.02 10.96 17.73
CA GLU A 314 -11.16 10.37 17.02
C GLU A 314 -11.25 10.87 15.57
N GLY A 315 -11.84 10.05 14.70
CA GLY A 315 -12.19 10.46 13.34
C GLY A 315 -11.02 10.51 12.35
N ILE A 316 -9.87 9.94 12.69
CA ILE A 316 -8.77 9.66 11.76
C ILE A 316 -8.63 8.15 11.57
N VAL A 317 -8.25 7.73 10.37
CA VAL A 317 -7.82 6.34 10.16
C VAL A 317 -6.38 6.19 10.62
N PHE A 318 -6.12 5.23 11.50
CA PHE A 318 -4.85 5.06 12.17
C PHE A 318 -4.50 3.57 12.25
N SER A 319 -3.24 3.20 11.99
CA SER A 319 -2.80 1.80 12.09
C SER A 319 -2.69 1.38 13.55
N MET A 320 -3.37 0.29 13.93
CA MET A 320 -3.43 -0.23 15.30
C MET A 320 -3.26 -1.76 15.31
N PRO A 321 -2.89 -2.36 16.46
CA PRO A 321 -2.88 -3.80 16.63
C PRO A 321 -4.31 -4.34 16.64
N VAL A 322 -4.58 -5.31 15.77
CA VAL A 322 -5.85 -6.00 15.67
C VAL A 322 -5.65 -7.51 15.66
N LYS A 323 -6.75 -8.22 15.88
CA LYS A 323 -6.91 -9.64 15.57
C LYS A 323 -8.07 -9.79 14.59
N PHE A 324 -7.93 -10.66 13.60
CA PHE A 324 -9.06 -11.07 12.76
C PHE A 324 -9.68 -12.36 13.30
N GLU A 325 -10.99 -12.36 13.51
CA GLU A 325 -11.73 -13.53 13.95
C GLU A 325 -13.17 -13.52 13.43
N ASN A 326 -13.69 -14.70 13.08
CA ASN A 326 -15.09 -14.90 12.69
C ASN A 326 -15.59 -13.95 11.59
N GLY A 327 -14.75 -13.65 10.59
CA GLY A 327 -15.15 -12.74 9.51
C GLY A 327 -15.07 -11.25 9.86
N THR A 328 -14.54 -10.91 11.04
CA THR A 328 -14.44 -9.54 11.58
C THR A 328 -13.02 -9.26 12.07
N TRP A 329 -12.77 -8.04 12.54
CA TRP A 329 -11.54 -7.65 13.21
C TRP A 329 -11.87 -6.91 14.51
N VAL A 330 -10.96 -7.00 15.49
CA VAL A 330 -11.09 -6.32 16.78
C VAL A 330 -9.76 -5.69 17.15
N VAL A 331 -9.80 -4.43 17.61
CA VAL A 331 -8.62 -3.72 18.13
C VAL A 331 -8.23 -4.31 19.49
N LEU A 332 -6.97 -4.73 19.63
CA LEU A 332 -6.43 -5.31 20.85
C LEU A 332 -6.02 -4.19 21.81
N THR A 333 -6.97 -3.70 22.62
CA THR A 333 -6.74 -2.58 23.54
C THR A 333 -6.06 -2.98 24.86
N ASP A 334 -6.07 -4.27 25.20
CA ASP A 334 -5.56 -4.87 26.42
C ASP A 334 -4.10 -5.36 26.28
N LEU A 335 -3.22 -4.53 25.70
CA LEU A 335 -1.80 -4.86 25.53
C LEU A 335 -0.98 -4.35 26.73
N PRO A 336 -0.52 -5.22 27.65
CA PRO A 336 0.32 -4.80 28.78
C PRO A 336 1.63 -4.18 28.27
N ASP A 337 2.23 -3.25 29.00
CA ASP A 337 3.53 -2.64 28.67
C ASP A 337 3.58 -1.85 27.33
N VAL A 338 2.42 -1.59 26.72
CA VAL A 338 2.30 -0.76 25.52
C VAL A 338 1.80 0.63 25.92
N GLU A 339 2.73 1.50 26.27
CA GLU A 339 2.48 2.93 26.46
C GLU A 339 3.09 3.74 25.33
N ILE A 340 2.31 4.61 24.71
CA ILE A 340 2.79 5.52 23.66
C ILE A 340 2.94 6.89 24.29
N SER A 341 4.16 7.42 24.31
CA SER A 341 4.38 8.77 24.84
C SER A 341 3.61 9.81 24.02
N GLN A 342 3.16 10.89 24.68
CA GLN A 342 2.44 11.97 24.03
C GLN A 342 3.22 12.56 22.83
N GLN A 343 4.55 12.66 22.94
CA GLN A 343 5.40 13.14 21.84
C GLN A 343 5.35 12.22 20.60
N ILE A 344 5.43 10.90 20.80
CA ILE A 344 5.32 9.93 19.70
C ILE A 344 3.90 9.96 19.12
N MET A 345 2.88 10.07 19.98
CA MET A 345 1.48 10.17 19.55
C MET A 345 1.27 11.39 18.65
N THR A 346 1.65 12.58 19.11
CA THR A 346 1.55 13.83 18.33
C THR A 346 2.26 13.72 16.99
N ARG A 347 3.46 13.12 16.96
CA ARG A 347 4.21 12.90 15.73
C ARG A 347 3.43 12.04 14.73
N MET A 348 2.84 10.93 15.17
CA MET A 348 2.12 10.01 14.30
C MET A 348 0.78 10.58 13.82
N THR A 349 0.10 11.37 14.66
CA THR A 349 -1.23 11.90 14.37
C THR A 349 -1.19 13.23 13.61
N SER A 350 -0.13 14.01 13.75
CA SER A 350 0.02 15.33 13.10
C SER A 350 -0.24 15.26 11.61
N ASP A 351 0.45 14.36 10.91
CA ASP A 351 0.32 14.25 9.46
C ASP A 351 -1.10 13.82 9.06
N LEU A 352 -1.66 12.82 9.75
CA LEU A 352 -3.02 12.32 9.46
C LEU A 352 -4.09 13.40 9.64
N ILE A 353 -3.96 14.23 10.69
CA ILE A 353 -4.89 15.32 10.96
C ILE A 353 -4.74 16.40 9.89
N GLN A 354 -3.51 16.83 9.61
CA GLN A 354 -3.27 17.85 8.58
C GLN A 354 -3.73 17.36 7.20
N GLU A 355 -3.42 16.11 6.84
CA GLU A 355 -3.85 15.50 5.57
C GLU A 355 -5.37 15.59 5.41
N LYS A 356 -6.11 15.22 6.47
CA LYS A 356 -7.57 15.32 6.50
C LYS A 356 -8.05 16.77 6.39
N LEU A 357 -7.47 17.71 7.14
CA LEU A 357 -7.87 19.12 7.11
C LEU A 357 -7.61 19.76 5.75
N VAL A 358 -6.48 19.47 5.11
CA VAL A 358 -6.15 19.96 3.76
C VAL A 358 -7.11 19.36 2.73
N ALA A 359 -7.46 18.08 2.86
CA ALA A 359 -8.44 17.43 1.99
C ALA A 359 -9.85 18.05 2.12
N LEU A 360 -10.23 18.49 3.32
CA LEU A 360 -11.53 19.13 3.58
C LEU A 360 -11.54 20.62 3.26
N GLY A 361 -10.37 21.23 3.00
CA GLY A 361 -10.24 22.67 2.74
C GLY A 361 -10.16 23.53 4.01
N ASP A 362 -10.12 22.90 5.19
CA ASP A 362 -9.97 23.57 6.48
C ASP A 362 -8.52 24.04 6.72
N MET A 363 -7.57 23.55 5.92
CA MET A 363 -6.16 23.94 5.95
C MET A 363 -5.60 24.12 4.53
N LEU A 364 -4.79 25.17 4.33
CA LEU A 364 -4.27 25.53 3.00
C LEU A 364 -3.00 24.77 2.61
N THR A 365 -2.17 24.39 3.57
CA THR A 365 -0.86 23.79 3.31
C THR A 365 -0.67 22.56 4.19
N PHE A 366 0.00 21.55 3.62
CA PHE A 366 0.39 20.37 4.39
C PHE A 366 1.84 20.54 4.80
N GLN A 367 2.13 20.48 6.09
CA GLN A 367 3.50 20.53 6.60
C GLN A 367 3.82 19.20 7.25
N PRO A 368 4.52 18.29 6.54
CA PRO A 368 4.93 17.01 7.11
C PRO A 368 5.68 17.21 8.42
N TYR A 369 5.35 16.42 9.42
CA TYR A 369 6.01 16.51 10.71
C TYR A 369 7.50 16.18 10.57
N HIS A 370 8.34 17.13 10.96
CA HIS A 370 9.79 16.95 11.09
C HIS A 370 10.16 16.92 12.58
N SER A 371 10.86 15.87 13.01
CA SER A 371 11.39 15.83 14.38
C SER A 371 12.47 16.90 14.59
N GLU A 372 12.64 17.41 15.82
CA GLU A 372 13.68 18.40 16.18
C GLU A 372 15.09 17.99 15.72
N THR A 373 15.40 16.69 15.74
CA THR A 373 16.68 16.16 15.25
C THR A 373 16.85 16.37 13.74
N GLU A 374 15.79 16.30 12.95
CA GLU A 374 15.82 16.53 11.50
C GLU A 374 15.89 18.00 11.14
N LEU A 375 15.23 18.86 11.91
CA LEU A 375 15.39 20.31 11.79
C LEU A 375 16.87 20.68 12.03
N SER A 376 17.49 20.13 13.08
CA SER A 376 18.92 20.37 13.36
C SER A 376 19.87 19.86 12.27
N LEU A 377 19.56 18.72 11.62
CA LEU A 377 20.37 18.16 10.54
C LEU A 377 20.16 18.91 9.22
N ARG A 378 18.95 19.40 8.96
CA ARG A 378 18.63 20.24 7.81
C ARG A 378 19.28 21.62 7.95
N ASP A 379 19.19 22.22 9.14
CA ASP A 379 19.86 23.48 9.46
C ASP A 379 21.38 23.34 9.36
N ARG A 380 21.95 22.20 9.82
CA ARG A 380 23.37 21.89 9.61
C ARG A 380 23.73 21.75 8.13
N ARG A 381 22.92 21.04 7.33
CA ARG A 381 23.15 20.91 5.88
C ARG A 381 23.05 22.25 5.14
N LEU A 382 22.07 23.09 5.51
CA LEU A 382 21.93 24.44 4.96
C LEU A 382 23.10 25.34 5.37
N SER A 383 23.58 25.21 6.61
CA SER A 383 24.76 25.95 7.07
C SER A 383 26.05 25.51 6.36
N LEU A 384 26.22 24.22 6.09
CA LEU A 384 27.37 23.65 5.36
C LEU A 384 27.36 24.06 3.89
N ALA A 385 26.19 24.03 3.24
CA ALA A 385 26.03 24.52 1.86
C ALA A 385 26.35 26.03 1.76
N SER A 386 25.96 26.84 2.76
CA SER A 386 26.28 28.27 2.79
C SER A 386 27.75 28.60 3.07
N THR A 387 28.54 27.63 3.57
CA THR A 387 29.98 27.79 3.76
C THR A 387 30.80 27.36 2.55
N ASP A 388 30.32 26.40 1.75
CA ASP A 388 30.98 26.00 0.50
C ASP A 388 30.81 27.09 -0.59
N ASP A 389 29.62 27.72 -0.69
CA ASP A 389 29.40 28.86 -1.61
C ASP A 389 30.28 30.09 -1.28
N LYS A 390 30.70 30.24 -0.02
CA LYS A 390 31.59 31.34 0.40
C LYS A 390 33.08 31.06 0.19
N GLN A 391 33.47 29.81 -0.04
CA GLN A 391 34.85 29.45 -0.39
C GLN A 391 35.09 29.44 -1.90
N GLU A 392 34.07 29.19 -2.72
CA GLU A 392 34.19 29.33 -4.18
C GLU A 392 34.19 30.82 -4.62
N GLU A 393 33.43 31.71 -3.98
CA GLU A 393 33.47 33.15 -4.30
C GLU A 393 34.76 33.88 -3.87
N GLN A 394 35.61 33.28 -3.01
CA GLN A 394 36.89 33.88 -2.61
C GLN A 394 38.08 33.46 -3.49
N ASN A 395 37.96 32.39 -4.29
CA ASN A 395 39.03 31.97 -5.20
C ASN A 395 38.93 32.57 -6.61
N ASP A 396 37.74 33.03 -7.03
CA ASP A 396 37.52 33.63 -8.37
C ASP A 396 37.81 35.14 -8.45
N HIS A 397 38.37 35.74 -7.40
CA HIS A 397 38.76 37.16 -7.35
C HIS A 397 40.26 37.42 -7.25
N GLN A 398 41.10 36.40 -7.49
CA GLN A 398 42.56 36.57 -7.41
C GLN A 398 43.34 36.21 -8.70
N ASP A 399 42.68 35.77 -9.77
CA ASP A 399 43.32 35.41 -11.05
C ASP A 399 42.93 36.32 -12.23
N SER A 400 42.89 37.64 -12.02
CA SER A 400 42.68 38.60 -13.12
C SER A 400 43.52 39.88 -13.03
N ILE A 401 44.79 39.79 -12.61
CA ILE A 401 45.76 40.87 -12.84
C ILE A 401 47.14 40.23 -13.06
N PHE A 402 47.59 40.19 -14.31
CA PHE A 402 48.97 40.38 -14.81
C PHE A 402 49.17 39.64 -16.15
N SER A 403 48.92 40.37 -17.24
CA SER A 403 49.49 40.10 -18.55
C SER A 403 50.71 41.03 -18.77
N ASP A 404 51.62 40.57 -19.63
CA ASP A 404 52.81 41.22 -20.21
C ASP A 404 54.13 41.11 -19.43
N GLN A 405 55.03 40.23 -19.89
CA GLN A 405 56.22 40.59 -20.69
C GLN A 405 57.13 39.37 -20.93
N ALA A 406 57.51 39.14 -22.20
CA ALA A 406 58.69 38.36 -22.61
C ALA A 406 59.92 39.30 -22.66
N PRO A 407 61.19 38.81 -22.64
CA PRO A 407 61.80 38.18 -23.83
C PRO A 407 62.84 37.06 -23.58
N ASP A 408 63.37 36.56 -24.70
CA ASP A 408 64.33 35.49 -25.02
C ASP A 408 65.65 35.40 -24.21
N ASP A 409 66.22 34.18 -24.10
CA ASP A 409 67.51 33.82 -24.74
C ASP A 409 67.92 32.33 -24.58
N GLU A 410 68.11 31.68 -25.74
CA GLU A 410 69.10 30.69 -26.23
C GLU A 410 69.73 29.49 -25.42
N LYS A 411 69.83 28.38 -26.19
CA LYS A 411 70.87 27.30 -26.26
C LYS A 411 70.81 26.15 -25.23
N ASP A 412 71.01 24.86 -25.56
CA ASP A 412 71.68 24.17 -26.66
C ASP A 412 71.16 22.71 -26.85
N ALA A 413 71.57 22.10 -27.97
CA ALA A 413 71.11 20.83 -28.56
C ALA A 413 71.63 19.51 -27.91
N VAL A 414 71.06 18.36 -28.33
CA VAL A 414 71.74 17.18 -28.98
C VAL A 414 70.86 15.89 -28.94
N LEU A 415 70.39 15.49 -30.13
CA LEU A 415 70.38 14.18 -30.82
C LEU A 415 70.12 12.81 -30.11
N SER A 416 69.10 12.12 -30.68
CA SER A 416 69.03 10.77 -31.28
C SER A 416 69.24 9.45 -30.49
N ASP A 417 68.29 8.54 -30.77
CA ASP A 417 68.39 7.07 -30.99
C ASP A 417 68.68 6.17 -29.77
N GLU A 418 68.24 4.91 -29.67
CA GLU A 418 67.63 3.97 -30.63
C GLU A 418 66.90 2.90 -29.81
N SER A 419 66.00 2.17 -30.48
CA SER A 419 65.37 0.92 -30.08
C SER A 419 66.31 -0.18 -29.57
N THR A 420 65.90 -0.91 -28.54
CA THR A 420 66.04 -2.37 -28.43
C THR A 420 64.92 -2.96 -27.59
#